data_AF-W2C3R8-F1
#
_entry.id   AF-W2C3R8-F1
#
_cell.length_a   1.000
_cell.length_b   1.000
_cell.length_c   1.000
_cell.angle_alpha   90.00
_cell.angle_beta   90.00
_cell.angle_gamma   90.00
#
_symmetry.space_group_name_H-M   'P 1'
#
loop_
_entity.id
_entity.type
_entity.pdbx_description
1 polymer ?
#
loop_
_entity_poly.entity_id
_entity_poly.type
_entity_poly.pdbx_seq_one_letter_code
_entity_poly.pdbx_strand_id
1 'polypeptide(L)'
;MPALTVNDWCQSGLTYRQYCYDRRNGDVKILRRGVRGETVIDARSIRRADRLRVIERVMGRVPREEHRPLYTVDMDREAEAFFAAYEKADGTRLSEETVRQLTAKASIFNALRKGLARQTERRAASGSKLRKGAYWQTMLRWHTDECRRSAETYSVAVPEYTNARSLERAFRAYVAEGYAALLPRNMGNDAARKVSRRAENLIVALWRTNDKPFAARVHELYMEFAAGDTELFDRTTGEVFRPEDYRYKGRPQAVSCSTIRRYLKNVVNETAVYADRNGQFDYANSQRPKHVRHNGRFALSKISMDDAVLSRKSTRGWVAKYLCVDVVSGYWFRPAYTVGTPTLDTVMEAFRNVFCELTELGLPMPAELEVEHHLMQNIDWLPEAFQFVRFCSSPTEKRAEHNIRSLKWGTSKKQGH
;
A
#
# COMPACT_ATOMS: atom_id res chain seq x y z
N MET A 1 -22.14 -50.63 -0.58
CA MET A 1 -20.81 -51.17 -0.94
C MET A 1 -21.08 -52.29 -1.94
N PRO A 2 -20.44 -52.34 -3.12
CA PRO A 2 -20.67 -53.44 -4.07
C PRO A 2 -20.08 -54.72 -3.46
N ALA A 3 -20.93 -55.46 -2.75
CA ALA A 3 -20.62 -56.74 -2.13
C ALA A 3 -21.37 -57.80 -2.94
N LEU A 4 -20.72 -58.93 -3.18
CA LEU A 4 -21.33 -60.06 -3.89
C LEU A 4 -21.07 -61.35 -3.12
N THR A 5 -21.95 -62.32 -3.26
CA THR A 5 -21.81 -63.63 -2.61
C THR A 5 -20.99 -64.58 -3.46
N VAL A 6 -20.50 -65.67 -2.88
CA VAL A 6 -19.85 -66.75 -3.67
C VAL A 6 -20.85 -67.39 -4.64
N ASN A 7 -22.14 -67.37 -4.32
CA ASN A 7 -23.19 -67.78 -5.27
C ASN A 7 -23.27 -66.81 -6.45
N ASP A 8 -23.20 -65.50 -6.23
CA ASP A 8 -23.17 -64.49 -7.31
C ASP A 8 -21.91 -64.62 -8.20
N TRP A 9 -20.76 -64.93 -7.58
CA TRP A 9 -19.52 -65.27 -8.28
C TRP A 9 -19.74 -66.48 -9.20
N CYS A 10 -20.42 -67.52 -8.73
CA CYS A 10 -20.71 -68.70 -9.52
C CYS A 10 -21.76 -68.47 -10.61
N GLN A 11 -22.80 -67.69 -10.32
CA GLN A 11 -23.81 -67.29 -11.30
C GLN A 11 -23.22 -66.46 -12.43
N SER A 12 -22.15 -65.71 -12.17
CA SER A 12 -21.42 -64.95 -13.19
C SER A 12 -20.65 -65.84 -14.19
N GLY A 13 -20.61 -67.17 -13.98
CA GLY A 13 -19.91 -68.13 -14.85
C GLY A 13 -18.51 -68.52 -14.36
N LEU A 14 -18.13 -68.12 -13.13
CA LEU A 14 -16.87 -68.52 -12.51
C LEU A 14 -17.07 -69.76 -11.63
N THR A 15 -16.04 -70.59 -11.48
CA THR A 15 -16.17 -71.81 -10.67
C THR A 15 -15.88 -71.55 -9.19
N TYR A 16 -16.49 -72.35 -8.31
CA TYR A 16 -16.18 -72.33 -6.88
C TYR A 16 -14.68 -72.59 -6.61
N ARG A 17 -14.04 -73.43 -7.44
CA ARG A 17 -12.60 -73.69 -7.37
C ARG A 17 -11.76 -72.45 -7.63
N GLN A 18 -12.17 -71.59 -8.57
CA GLN A 18 -11.51 -70.30 -8.82
C GLN A 18 -11.62 -69.38 -7.60
N TYR A 19 -12.80 -69.31 -6.97
CA TYR A 19 -12.96 -68.57 -5.72
C TYR A 19 -12.04 -69.10 -4.60
N CYS A 20 -11.97 -70.42 -4.40
CA CYS A 20 -11.08 -71.01 -3.39
C CYS A 20 -9.60 -70.70 -3.66
N TYR A 21 -9.19 -70.70 -4.93
CA TYR A 21 -7.83 -70.37 -5.34
C TYR A 21 -7.51 -68.89 -5.10
N ASP A 22 -8.38 -67.99 -5.57
CA ASP A 22 -8.20 -66.54 -5.43
C ASP A 22 -8.26 -66.13 -3.93
N ARG A 23 -9.10 -66.79 -3.13
CA ARG A 23 -9.12 -66.63 -1.67
C ARG A 23 -7.80 -67.03 -1.04
N ARG A 24 -7.24 -68.19 -1.43
CA ARG A 24 -5.97 -68.71 -0.87
C ARG A 24 -4.81 -67.76 -1.17
N ASN A 25 -4.82 -67.14 -2.35
CA ASN A 25 -3.78 -66.21 -2.78
C ASN A 25 -3.98 -64.77 -2.28
N GLY A 26 -5.07 -64.49 -1.56
CA GLY A 26 -5.38 -63.14 -1.08
C GLY A 26 -5.84 -62.18 -2.18
N ASP A 27 -6.31 -62.71 -3.31
CA ASP A 27 -6.84 -61.96 -4.45
C ASP A 27 -8.31 -61.55 -4.28
N VAL A 28 -8.97 -62.00 -3.20
CA VAL A 28 -10.32 -61.59 -2.79
C VAL A 28 -10.41 -61.44 -1.28
N LYS A 29 -11.15 -60.43 -0.81
CA LYS A 29 -11.41 -60.14 0.60
C LYS A 29 -12.82 -60.58 0.98
N ILE A 30 -12.91 -61.42 2.02
CA ILE A 30 -14.19 -61.84 2.60
C ILE A 30 -14.66 -60.76 3.57
N LEU A 31 -15.89 -60.28 3.39
CA LEU A 31 -16.56 -59.35 4.29
C LEU A 31 -17.31 -60.10 5.40
N ARG A 32 -18.00 -61.19 5.04
CA ARG A 32 -18.76 -62.03 5.99
C ARG A 32 -18.73 -63.48 5.53
N ARG A 33 -18.40 -64.42 6.44
CA ARG A 33 -18.50 -65.85 6.16
C ARG A 33 -19.95 -66.31 6.26
N GLY A 34 -20.39 -67.12 5.31
CA GLY A 34 -21.72 -67.73 5.27
C GLY A 34 -21.63 -69.21 4.94
N VAL A 35 -22.71 -69.94 5.20
CA VAL A 35 -22.87 -71.35 4.83
C VAL A 35 -23.48 -71.47 3.42
N ARG A 36 -23.29 -72.61 2.75
CA ARG A 36 -23.90 -72.91 1.44
C ARG A 36 -23.71 -71.83 0.35
N GLY A 37 -22.52 -71.23 0.29
CA GLY A 37 -22.16 -70.26 -0.75
C GLY A 37 -22.60 -68.81 -0.48
N GLU A 38 -23.25 -68.53 0.65
CA GLU A 38 -23.64 -67.17 1.08
C GLU A 38 -22.48 -66.37 1.70
N THR A 39 -21.24 -66.78 1.46
CA THR A 39 -20.07 -65.99 1.88
C THR A 39 -20.02 -64.71 1.07
N VAL A 40 -20.03 -63.56 1.75
CA VAL A 40 -20.03 -62.22 1.13
C VAL A 40 -18.59 -61.77 0.94
N ILE A 41 -18.25 -61.39 -0.29
CA ILE A 41 -16.95 -60.88 -0.72
C ILE A 41 -17.05 -59.43 -1.19
N ASP A 42 -15.99 -58.64 -0.97
CA ASP A 42 -15.92 -57.26 -1.48
C ASP A 42 -15.56 -57.30 -2.96
N ALA A 43 -16.48 -56.90 -3.85
CA ALA A 43 -16.26 -56.94 -5.29
C ALA A 43 -15.07 -56.07 -5.72
N ARG A 44 -14.73 -55.01 -4.97
CA ARG A 44 -13.59 -54.12 -5.25
C ARG A 44 -12.25 -54.74 -4.89
N SER A 45 -12.26 -55.80 -4.09
CA SER A 45 -11.03 -56.47 -3.65
C SER A 45 -10.50 -57.50 -4.66
N ILE A 46 -11.28 -57.81 -5.71
CA ILE A 46 -10.93 -58.79 -6.73
C ILE A 46 -9.75 -58.26 -7.56
N ARG A 47 -8.56 -58.82 -7.34
CA ARG A 47 -7.33 -58.37 -8.02
C ARG A 47 -7.21 -58.85 -9.46
N ARG A 48 -7.84 -59.99 -9.79
CA ARG A 48 -7.76 -60.63 -11.10
C ARG A 48 -8.71 -59.98 -12.11
N ALA A 49 -8.13 -59.30 -13.09
CA ALA A 49 -8.88 -58.56 -14.11
C ALA A 49 -9.78 -59.45 -14.98
N ASP A 50 -9.40 -60.71 -15.23
CA ASP A 50 -10.22 -61.68 -15.96
C ASP A 50 -11.48 -62.06 -15.18
N ARG A 51 -11.37 -62.27 -13.86
CA ARG A 51 -12.51 -62.56 -12.97
C ARG A 51 -13.47 -61.38 -12.88
N LEU A 52 -12.91 -60.18 -12.71
CA LEU A 52 -13.68 -58.95 -12.59
C LEU A 52 -14.48 -58.66 -13.88
N ARG A 53 -13.90 -58.87 -15.07
CA ARG A 53 -14.60 -58.68 -16.35
C ARG A 53 -15.80 -59.60 -16.53
N VAL A 54 -15.70 -60.85 -16.07
CA VAL A 54 -16.79 -61.83 -16.15
C VAL A 54 -17.95 -61.41 -15.25
N ILE A 55 -17.63 -61.00 -14.02
CA ILE A 55 -18.62 -60.49 -13.05
C ILE A 55 -19.27 -59.19 -13.55
N GLU A 56 -18.48 -58.24 -14.06
CA GLU A 56 -18.97 -56.95 -14.56
C GLU A 56 -19.91 -57.10 -15.77
N ARG A 57 -19.75 -58.16 -16.57
CA ARG A 57 -20.62 -58.47 -17.73
C ARG A 57 -22.03 -58.92 -17.30
N VAL A 58 -22.12 -59.66 -16.20
CA VAL A 58 -23.39 -60.24 -15.72
C VAL A 58 -24.09 -59.34 -14.72
N MET A 59 -23.33 -58.75 -13.79
CA MET A 59 -23.86 -58.03 -12.63
C MET A 59 -23.71 -56.50 -12.74
N GLY A 60 -23.22 -56.00 -13.87
CA GLY A 60 -22.96 -54.58 -14.10
C GLY A 60 -21.59 -54.12 -13.58
N ARG A 61 -21.15 -52.95 -14.05
CA ARG A 61 -19.81 -52.41 -13.75
C ARG A 61 -19.67 -52.15 -12.25
N VAL A 62 -18.67 -52.77 -11.61
CA VAL A 62 -18.34 -52.51 -10.22
C VAL A 62 -17.88 -51.05 -10.11
N PRO A 63 -18.52 -50.19 -9.29
CA PRO A 63 -18.09 -48.82 -9.10
C PRO A 63 -16.65 -48.79 -8.58
N ARG A 64 -15.73 -48.28 -9.41
CA ARG A 64 -14.36 -48.00 -8.98
C ARG A 64 -14.40 -46.64 -8.27
N GLU A 65 -13.80 -46.55 -7.09
CA GLU A 65 -13.56 -45.24 -6.48
C GLU A 65 -12.78 -44.39 -7.49
N GLU A 66 -13.37 -43.28 -7.91
CA GLU A 66 -12.66 -42.28 -8.70
C GLU A 66 -11.42 -41.86 -7.91
N HIS A 67 -10.25 -41.93 -8.54
CA HIS A 67 -9.01 -41.41 -7.99
C HIS A 67 -9.13 -39.89 -7.85
N ARG A 68 -9.66 -39.41 -6.72
CA ARG A 68 -9.52 -38.01 -6.35
C ARG A 68 -8.03 -37.72 -6.16
N PRO A 69 -7.46 -36.70 -6.81
CA PRO A 69 -6.08 -36.31 -6.57
C PRO A 69 -5.90 -36.11 -5.06
N LEU A 70 -4.86 -36.74 -4.49
CA LEU A 70 -4.66 -36.72 -3.04
C LEU A 70 -4.35 -35.31 -2.52
N TYR A 71 -3.86 -34.44 -3.42
CA TYR A 71 -3.45 -33.07 -3.20
C TYR A 71 -4.07 -32.17 -4.27
N THR A 72 -5.27 -31.66 -4.01
CA THR A 72 -5.92 -30.63 -4.84
C THR A 72 -5.75 -29.29 -4.15
N VAL A 73 -5.22 -28.30 -4.89
CA VAL A 73 -5.04 -26.93 -4.40
C VAL A 73 -6.28 -26.13 -4.77
N ASP A 74 -7.07 -25.77 -3.76
CA ASP A 74 -8.22 -24.87 -3.88
C ASP A 74 -7.85 -23.51 -3.28
N MET A 75 -8.32 -22.43 -3.90
CA MET A 75 -8.09 -21.08 -3.40
C MET A 75 -8.72 -20.88 -2.02
N ASP A 76 -7.88 -20.47 -1.07
CA ASP A 76 -8.27 -20.19 0.30
C ASP A 76 -8.76 -18.73 0.46
N ARG A 77 -10.08 -18.54 0.41
CA ARG A 77 -10.71 -17.23 0.58
C ARG A 77 -10.55 -16.67 2.00
N GLU A 78 -10.39 -17.52 3.00
CA GLU A 78 -10.15 -17.07 4.39
C GLU A 78 -8.73 -16.52 4.52
N ALA A 79 -7.76 -17.15 3.86
CA ALA A 79 -6.39 -16.64 3.77
C ALA A 79 -6.34 -15.29 3.04
N GLU A 80 -7.07 -15.14 1.92
CA GLU A 80 -7.15 -13.88 1.17
C GLU A 80 -7.70 -12.76 2.04
N ALA A 81 -8.84 -12.98 2.71
CA ALA A 81 -9.44 -12.03 3.62
C ALA A 81 -8.49 -11.66 4.77
N PHE A 82 -7.81 -12.64 5.35
CA PHE A 82 -6.84 -12.42 6.42
C PHE A 82 -5.68 -11.53 5.98
N PHE A 83 -5.04 -11.82 4.84
CA PHE A 83 -3.89 -11.05 4.35
C PHE A 83 -4.28 -9.67 3.80
N ALA A 84 -5.47 -9.53 3.21
CA ALA A 84 -5.99 -8.24 2.76
C ALA A 84 -6.32 -7.30 3.93
N ALA A 85 -6.79 -7.85 5.05
CA ALA A 85 -7.07 -7.10 6.27
C ALA A 85 -5.83 -6.88 7.17
N TYR A 86 -4.68 -7.48 6.84
CA TYR A 86 -3.48 -7.37 7.65
C TYR A 86 -2.86 -5.97 7.57
N GLU A 87 -2.67 -5.36 8.74
CA GLU A 87 -2.00 -4.08 8.91
C GLU A 87 -0.62 -4.29 9.53
N LYS A 88 0.40 -3.70 8.91
CA LYS A 88 1.76 -3.69 9.45
C LYS A 88 1.82 -2.76 10.67
N ALA A 89 2.91 -2.86 11.43
CA ALA A 89 3.14 -1.98 12.59
C ALA A 89 3.15 -0.48 12.25
N ASP A 90 3.42 -0.11 10.99
CA ASP A 90 3.37 1.28 10.50
C ASP A 90 1.97 1.72 10.04
N GLY A 91 0.94 0.89 10.23
CA GLY A 91 -0.44 1.14 9.79
C GLY A 91 -0.67 0.92 8.29
N THR A 92 0.37 0.55 7.52
CA THR A 92 0.21 0.27 6.09
C THR A 92 -0.25 -1.17 5.84
N ARG A 93 -1.06 -1.35 4.81
CA ARG A 93 -1.51 -2.68 4.36
C ARG A 93 -0.46 -3.37 3.48
N LEU A 94 -0.64 -4.67 3.28
CA LEU A 94 0.13 -5.44 2.31
C LEU A 94 -0.24 -5.00 0.87
N SER A 95 0.71 -5.09 -0.06
CA SER A 95 0.40 -4.89 -1.47
C SER A 95 -0.46 -6.04 -1.99
N GLU A 96 -1.30 -5.79 -2.99
CA GLU A 96 -2.17 -6.81 -3.60
C GLU A 96 -1.37 -8.01 -4.13
N GLU A 97 -0.17 -7.77 -4.67
CA GLU A 97 0.74 -8.84 -5.09
C GLU A 97 1.19 -9.71 -3.90
N THR A 98 1.54 -9.09 -2.78
CA THR A 98 1.92 -9.81 -1.55
C THR A 98 0.76 -10.63 -1.00
N VAL A 99 -0.46 -10.05 -1.01
CA VAL A 99 -1.68 -10.75 -0.59
C VAL A 99 -1.93 -11.98 -1.45
N ARG A 100 -1.86 -11.86 -2.78
CA ARG A 100 -2.01 -12.99 -3.70
C ARG A 100 -0.95 -14.07 -3.47
N GLN A 101 0.31 -13.67 -3.25
CA GLN A 101 1.40 -14.61 -3.01
C GLN A 101 1.23 -15.40 -1.71
N LEU A 102 0.85 -14.72 -0.62
CA LEU A 102 0.61 -15.37 0.68
C LEU A 102 -0.64 -16.26 0.64
N THR A 103 -1.69 -15.84 -0.07
CA THR A 103 -2.91 -16.62 -0.30
C THR A 103 -2.62 -17.90 -1.08
N ALA A 104 -1.85 -17.81 -2.16
CA ALA A 104 -1.42 -18.97 -2.93
C ALA A 104 -0.60 -19.95 -2.06
N LYS A 105 0.32 -19.43 -1.26
CA LYS A 105 1.13 -20.23 -0.34
C LYS A 105 0.29 -20.93 0.72
N ALA A 106 -0.69 -20.24 1.31
CA ALA A 106 -1.64 -20.82 2.27
C ALA A 106 -2.48 -21.93 1.62
N SER A 107 -2.96 -21.70 0.40
CA SER A 107 -3.75 -22.66 -0.38
C SER A 107 -2.97 -23.95 -0.65
N ILE A 108 -1.69 -23.83 -1.06
CA ILE A 108 -0.78 -24.98 -1.26
C ILE A 108 -0.55 -25.73 0.06
N PHE A 109 -0.32 -25.01 1.16
CA PHE A 109 -0.10 -25.63 2.47
C PHE A 109 -1.35 -26.31 3.02
N ASN A 110 -2.54 -25.76 2.75
CA ASN A 110 -3.80 -26.39 3.10
C ASN A 110 -4.07 -27.67 2.30
N ALA A 111 -3.74 -27.69 1.01
CA ALA A 111 -3.77 -28.91 0.20
C ALA A 111 -2.80 -29.97 0.73
N LEU A 112 -1.58 -29.57 1.10
CA LEU A 112 -0.58 -30.44 1.71
C LEU A 112 -1.07 -31.03 3.04
N ARG A 113 -1.71 -30.21 3.88
CA ARG A 113 -2.31 -30.64 5.16
C ARG A 113 -3.41 -31.67 4.95
N LYS A 114 -4.35 -31.41 4.04
CA LYS A 114 -5.44 -32.35 3.70
C LYS A 114 -4.88 -33.68 3.16
N GLY A 115 -3.90 -33.62 2.26
CA GLY A 115 -3.30 -34.82 1.68
C GLY A 115 -2.47 -35.63 2.67
N LEU A 116 -1.73 -34.97 3.57
CA LEU A 116 -0.99 -35.63 4.66
C LEU A 116 -1.92 -36.42 5.60
N ALA A 117 -3.05 -35.82 5.99
CA ALA A 117 -4.05 -36.47 6.83
C ALA A 117 -4.59 -37.74 6.15
N ARG A 118 -5.06 -37.61 4.90
CA ARG A 118 -5.56 -38.74 4.10
C ARG A 118 -4.52 -39.84 3.90
N GLN A 119 -3.26 -39.49 3.67
CA GLN A 119 -2.20 -40.49 3.49
C GLN A 119 -1.87 -41.21 4.79
N THR A 120 -1.90 -40.49 5.92
CA THR A 120 -1.65 -41.06 7.25
C THR A 120 -2.76 -42.03 7.63
N GLU A 121 -4.02 -41.66 7.42
CA GLU A 121 -5.20 -42.53 7.62
C GLU A 121 -5.13 -43.79 6.76
N ARG A 122 -4.86 -43.65 5.45
CA ARG A 122 -4.73 -44.79 4.52
C ARG A 122 -3.63 -45.76 4.94
N ARG A 123 -2.49 -45.25 5.39
CA ARG A 123 -1.35 -46.07 5.85
C ARG A 123 -1.67 -46.79 7.16
N ALA A 124 -2.29 -46.10 8.11
CA ALA A 124 -2.76 -46.68 9.37
C ALA A 124 -3.78 -47.80 9.13
N ALA A 125 -4.76 -47.59 8.25
CA ALA A 125 -5.74 -48.61 7.84
C ALA A 125 -5.09 -49.83 7.15
N SER A 126 -3.91 -49.64 6.54
CA SER A 126 -3.13 -50.70 5.90
C SER A 126 -2.07 -51.34 6.83
N GLY A 127 -2.06 -51.01 8.13
CA GLY A 127 -1.10 -51.54 9.11
C GLY A 127 0.34 -51.07 8.91
N SER A 128 0.58 -49.99 8.16
CA SER A 128 1.92 -49.49 7.84
C SER A 128 2.11 -48.03 8.28
N LYS A 129 3.33 -47.62 8.59
CA LYS A 129 3.66 -46.23 8.94
C LYS A 129 4.21 -45.44 7.76
N LEU A 130 3.92 -44.15 7.71
CA LEU A 130 4.47 -43.24 6.71
C LEU A 130 5.98 -43.02 6.96
N ARG A 131 6.80 -43.31 5.95
CA ARG A 131 8.25 -43.00 5.99
C ARG A 131 8.45 -41.51 5.77
N LYS A 132 8.52 -40.73 6.86
CA LYS A 132 8.56 -39.25 6.84
C LYS A 132 9.65 -38.67 5.93
N GLY A 133 10.86 -39.24 5.92
CA GLY A 133 11.95 -38.75 5.07
C GLY A 133 11.65 -38.81 3.57
N ALA A 134 11.20 -39.97 3.08
CA ALA A 134 10.84 -40.15 1.67
C ALA A 134 9.57 -39.37 1.29
N TYR A 135 8.64 -39.22 2.24
CA TYR A 135 7.45 -38.40 2.07
C TYR A 135 7.82 -36.94 1.77
N TRP A 136 8.64 -36.31 2.62
CA TRP A 136 9.00 -34.90 2.45
C TRP A 136 9.83 -34.62 1.19
N GLN A 137 10.64 -35.57 0.73
CA GLN A 137 11.30 -35.45 -0.58
C GLN A 137 10.29 -35.47 -1.74
N THR A 138 9.24 -36.28 -1.63
CA THR A 138 8.17 -36.33 -2.63
C THR A 138 7.33 -35.06 -2.60
N MET A 139 7.02 -34.56 -1.40
CA MET A 139 6.25 -33.32 -1.23
C MET A 139 7.02 -32.08 -1.64
N LEU A 140 8.36 -32.09 -1.54
CA LEU A 140 9.18 -31.00 -2.07
C LEU A 140 8.97 -30.83 -3.57
N ARG A 141 9.02 -31.93 -4.34
CA ARG A 141 8.78 -31.88 -5.79
C ARG A 141 7.38 -31.40 -6.11
N TRP A 142 6.37 -31.98 -5.45
CA TRP A 142 4.99 -31.56 -5.63
C TRP A 142 4.78 -30.08 -5.30
N HIS A 143 5.31 -29.60 -4.17
CA HIS A 143 5.24 -28.19 -3.76
C HIS A 143 5.89 -27.27 -4.79
N THR A 144 7.08 -27.62 -5.30
CA THR A 144 7.74 -26.88 -6.38
C THR A 144 6.86 -26.77 -7.62
N ASP A 145 6.20 -27.87 -8.03
CA ASP A 145 5.31 -27.85 -9.18
C ASP A 145 4.07 -26.96 -8.96
N GLU A 146 3.49 -26.98 -7.75
CA GLU A 146 2.37 -26.08 -7.40
C GLU A 146 2.81 -24.61 -7.30
N CYS A 147 4.01 -24.33 -6.79
CA CYS A 147 4.58 -22.98 -6.78
C CYS A 147 4.73 -22.42 -8.20
N ARG A 148 5.14 -23.25 -9.17
CA ARG A 148 5.21 -22.81 -10.58
C ARG A 148 3.82 -22.57 -11.17
N ARG A 149 2.87 -23.48 -10.91
CA ARG A 149 1.47 -23.35 -11.36
C ARG A 149 0.72 -22.19 -10.71
N SER A 150 1.20 -21.68 -9.57
CA SER A 150 0.60 -20.52 -8.92
C SER A 150 0.62 -19.26 -9.79
N ALA A 151 1.59 -19.12 -10.72
CA ALA A 151 1.63 -18.01 -11.66
C ALA A 151 0.39 -17.99 -12.58
N GLU A 152 -0.12 -19.16 -12.97
CA GLU A 152 -1.31 -19.28 -13.81
C GLU A 152 -2.60 -19.08 -13.00
N THR A 153 -2.63 -19.61 -11.76
CA THR A 153 -3.85 -19.64 -10.94
C THR A 153 -4.08 -18.36 -10.14
N TYR A 154 -3.01 -17.73 -9.65
CA TYR A 154 -3.05 -16.55 -8.77
C TYR A 154 -2.40 -15.32 -9.42
N SER A 155 -1.95 -15.42 -10.68
CA SER A 155 -1.22 -14.36 -11.40
C SER A 155 0.06 -13.89 -10.69
N VAL A 156 0.62 -14.72 -9.80
CA VAL A 156 1.86 -14.43 -9.06
C VAL A 156 2.63 -15.72 -8.80
N ALA A 157 3.95 -15.68 -8.94
CA ALA A 157 4.81 -16.82 -8.63
C ALA A 157 5.12 -16.88 -7.12
N VAL A 158 4.84 -18.03 -6.51
CA VAL A 158 5.22 -18.30 -5.11
C VAL A 158 6.66 -18.82 -5.05
N PRO A 159 7.52 -18.28 -4.16
CA PRO A 159 8.88 -18.75 -3.97
C PRO A 159 8.93 -20.22 -3.53
N GLU A 160 9.78 -21.00 -4.20
CA GLU A 160 9.98 -22.42 -3.92
C GLU A 160 10.88 -22.65 -2.69
N TYR A 161 10.69 -23.77 -2.00
CA TYR A 161 11.68 -24.26 -1.03
C TYR A 161 12.75 -25.09 -1.75
N THR A 162 14.02 -24.92 -1.36
CA THR A 162 15.15 -25.63 -1.99
C THR A 162 15.43 -27.00 -1.38
N ASN A 163 14.93 -27.28 -0.17
CA ASN A 163 15.18 -28.53 0.53
C ASN A 163 13.98 -28.97 1.39
N ALA A 164 13.84 -30.29 1.53
CA ALA A 164 12.70 -30.94 2.19
C ALA A 164 12.57 -30.58 3.67
N ARG A 165 13.69 -30.39 4.38
CA ARG A 165 13.69 -30.01 5.81
C ARG A 165 13.14 -28.60 6.01
N SER A 166 13.46 -27.66 5.10
CA SER A 166 12.97 -26.29 5.17
C SER A 166 11.48 -26.22 4.88
N LEU A 167 11.00 -26.99 3.89
CA LEU A 167 9.57 -27.16 3.63
C LEU A 167 8.85 -27.74 4.84
N GLU A 168 9.36 -28.84 5.42
CA GLU A 168 8.76 -29.47 6.59
C GLU A 168 8.68 -28.50 7.78
N ARG A 169 9.76 -27.76 8.06
CA ARG A 169 9.80 -26.77 9.14
C ARG A 169 8.78 -25.66 8.93
N ALA A 170 8.69 -25.12 7.71
CA ALA A 170 7.72 -24.08 7.38
C ALA A 170 6.27 -24.60 7.47
N PHE A 171 6.01 -25.80 6.98
CA PHE A 171 4.70 -26.43 7.09
C PHE A 171 4.29 -26.67 8.55
N ARG A 172 5.20 -27.15 9.39
CA ARG A 172 4.93 -27.34 10.83
C ARG A 172 4.60 -26.02 11.53
N ALA A 173 5.33 -24.95 11.22
CA ALA A 173 5.04 -23.62 11.75
C ALA A 173 3.65 -23.14 11.31
N TYR A 174 3.30 -23.33 10.04
CA TYR A 174 1.97 -23.01 9.52
C TYR A 174 0.84 -23.80 10.19
N VAL A 175 1.05 -25.10 10.43
CA VAL A 175 0.04 -25.92 11.13
C VAL A 175 -0.16 -25.45 12.57
N ALA A 176 0.88 -24.92 13.22
CA ALA A 176 0.81 -24.43 14.60
C ALA A 176 0.24 -23.00 14.72
N GLU A 177 0.69 -22.08 13.87
CA GLU A 177 0.42 -20.64 13.97
C GLU A 177 -0.62 -20.13 12.95
N GLY A 178 -1.07 -20.98 12.02
CA GLY A 178 -2.03 -20.62 10.97
C GLY A 178 -1.45 -19.66 9.93
N TYR A 179 -2.29 -18.77 9.39
CA TYR A 179 -1.90 -17.80 8.35
C TYR A 179 -0.76 -16.86 8.79
N ALA A 180 -0.69 -16.53 10.08
CA ALA A 180 0.35 -15.67 10.63
C ALA A 180 1.77 -16.23 10.42
N ALA A 181 1.94 -17.56 10.39
CA ALA A 181 3.25 -18.19 10.17
C ALA A 181 3.84 -17.93 8.76
N LEU A 182 3.00 -17.50 7.80
CA LEU A 182 3.45 -17.16 6.45
C LEU A 182 3.94 -15.72 6.33
N LEU A 183 3.62 -14.86 7.31
CA LEU A 183 4.11 -13.48 7.34
C LEU A 183 5.62 -13.49 7.64
N PRO A 184 6.43 -12.71 6.89
CA PRO A 184 7.83 -12.56 7.21
C PRO A 184 8.00 -11.99 8.62
N ARG A 185 8.73 -12.71 9.48
CA ARG A 185 9.01 -12.26 10.88
C ARG A 185 9.78 -10.94 10.97
N ASN A 186 10.35 -10.48 9.86
CA ASN A 186 11.03 -9.20 9.72
C ASN A 186 10.20 -8.12 9.03
N MET A 187 8.92 -8.39 8.75
CA MET A 187 8.03 -7.42 8.13
C MET A 187 7.76 -6.27 9.10
N GLY A 188 8.28 -5.08 8.77
CA GLY A 188 8.24 -3.92 9.66
C GLY A 188 9.33 -3.88 10.73
N ASN A 189 10.32 -4.79 10.70
CA ASN A 189 11.43 -4.73 11.64
C ASN A 189 12.39 -3.59 11.29
N ASP A 190 12.35 -2.54 12.11
CA ASP A 190 13.32 -1.44 12.11
C ASP A 190 14.70 -1.87 12.66
N ALA A 191 14.83 -3.11 13.18
CA ALA A 191 16.10 -3.64 13.69
C ALA A 191 17.21 -3.73 12.61
N ALA A 192 16.85 -3.80 11.33
CA ALA A 192 17.80 -3.75 10.21
C ALA A 192 18.17 -2.32 9.78
N ARG A 193 17.47 -1.31 10.31
CA ARG A 193 17.72 0.10 10.01
C ARG A 193 19.08 0.47 10.58
N LYS A 194 20.06 0.66 9.68
CA LYS A 194 21.41 1.07 10.07
C LYS A 194 21.36 2.45 10.74
N VAL A 195 20.75 3.43 10.08
CA VAL A 195 20.71 4.81 10.59
C VAL A 195 19.63 4.96 11.66
N SER A 196 20.05 5.12 12.92
CA SER A 196 19.15 5.42 14.03
C SER A 196 18.50 6.79 13.89
N ARG A 197 17.46 7.08 14.67
CA ARG A 197 16.83 8.42 14.68
C ARG A 197 17.81 9.52 15.10
N ARG A 198 18.71 9.23 16.05
CA ARG A 198 19.77 10.17 16.46
C ARG A 198 20.73 10.46 15.30
N ALA A 199 21.16 9.41 14.57
CA ALA A 199 22.01 9.56 13.40
C ALA A 199 21.31 10.36 12.28
N GLU A 200 20.02 10.12 12.02
CA GLU A 200 19.23 10.91 11.07
C GLU A 200 19.18 12.39 11.47
N ASN A 201 18.89 12.70 12.74
CA ASN A 201 18.87 14.07 13.24
C ASN A 201 20.22 14.76 13.07
N LEU A 202 21.32 14.06 13.37
CA LEU A 202 22.67 14.59 13.18
C LEU A 202 22.98 14.86 11.69
N ILE A 203 22.64 13.92 10.81
CA ILE A 203 22.80 14.08 9.35
C ILE A 203 22.04 15.33 8.86
N VAL A 204 20.81 15.52 9.33
CA VAL A 204 19.98 16.68 8.98
C VAL A 204 20.57 17.97 9.58
N ALA A 205 21.10 17.94 10.80
CA ALA A 205 21.73 19.10 11.44
C ALA A 205 23.00 19.54 10.69
N LEU A 206 23.85 18.59 10.30
CA LEU A 206 25.04 18.84 9.46
C LEU A 206 24.66 19.40 8.08
N TRP A 207 23.47 19.07 7.59
CA TRP A 207 22.94 19.68 6.37
C TRP A 207 22.40 21.09 6.62
N ARG A 208 21.86 21.42 7.79
CA ARG A 208 21.23 22.73 8.07
C ARG A 208 22.23 23.89 8.24
N THR A 209 23.53 23.66 8.12
CA THR A 209 24.55 24.70 8.26
C THR A 209 24.44 25.78 7.19
N ASN A 210 24.91 26.99 7.51
CA ASN A 210 24.72 28.19 6.69
C ASN A 210 25.48 28.14 5.35
N ASP A 211 26.55 27.35 5.27
CA ASP A 211 27.36 27.11 4.07
C ASP A 211 26.68 26.19 3.04
N LYS A 212 25.53 25.59 3.38
CA LYS A 212 24.73 24.73 2.50
C LYS A 212 25.57 23.63 1.83
N PRO A 213 26.18 22.73 2.62
CA PRO A 213 27.12 21.74 2.11
C PRO A 213 26.48 20.80 1.09
N PHE A 214 27.30 20.18 0.23
CA PHE A 214 26.83 19.08 -0.64
C PHE A 214 26.66 17.78 0.15
N ALA A 215 25.85 16.84 -0.38
CA ALA A 215 25.53 15.61 0.35
C ALA A 215 26.78 14.74 0.62
N ALA A 216 27.78 14.84 -0.28
CA ALA A 216 29.09 14.22 -0.08
C ALA A 216 29.83 14.83 1.11
N ARG A 217 29.79 16.17 1.27
CA ARG A 217 30.42 16.83 2.41
C ARG A 217 29.73 16.49 3.73
N VAL A 218 28.40 16.38 3.76
CA VAL A 218 27.69 15.90 4.95
C VAL A 218 28.06 14.46 5.30
N HIS A 219 28.27 13.62 4.29
CA HIS A 219 28.77 12.26 4.52
C HIS A 219 30.17 12.25 5.13
N GLU A 220 31.10 13.08 4.64
CA GLU A 220 32.44 13.23 5.22
C GLU A 220 32.36 13.70 6.68
N LEU A 221 31.64 14.78 6.95
CA LEU A 221 31.47 15.34 8.30
C LEU A 221 30.88 14.32 9.28
N TYR A 222 29.88 13.54 8.84
CA TYR A 222 29.29 12.49 9.67
C TYR A 222 30.31 11.39 9.98
N MET A 223 31.13 11.00 9.00
CA MET A 223 32.15 9.96 9.18
C MET A 223 33.32 10.44 10.05
N GLU A 224 33.79 11.68 9.86
CA GLU A 224 34.82 12.35 10.69
C GLU A 224 34.37 12.39 12.16
N PHE A 225 33.14 12.85 12.42
CA PHE A 225 32.57 12.86 13.77
C PHE A 225 32.42 11.45 14.35
N ALA A 226 31.86 10.48 13.60
CA ALA A 226 31.69 9.12 14.09
C ALA A 226 33.04 8.40 14.35
N ALA A 227 34.09 8.77 13.61
CA ALA A 227 35.48 8.34 13.84
C ALA A 227 36.13 9.02 15.06
N GLY A 228 35.52 10.06 15.61
CA GLY A 228 36.05 10.83 16.73
C GLY A 228 37.11 11.86 16.30
N ASP A 229 37.22 12.14 15.00
CA ASP A 229 38.19 13.10 14.45
C ASP A 229 37.69 14.54 14.57
N THR A 230 36.40 14.73 14.84
CA THR A 230 35.76 16.05 14.98
C THR A 230 34.78 16.04 16.14
N GLU A 231 34.79 17.10 16.93
CA GLU A 231 33.83 17.34 18.00
C GLU A 231 32.65 18.16 17.47
N LEU A 232 31.43 17.75 17.82
CA LEU A 232 30.21 18.47 17.52
C LEU A 232 29.47 18.75 18.82
N PHE A 233 28.84 19.92 18.92
CA PHE A 233 28.01 20.30 20.06
C PHE A 233 26.62 20.74 19.60
N ASP A 234 25.60 20.52 20.43
CA ASP A 234 24.26 21.03 20.18
C ASP A 234 24.25 22.55 20.41
N ARG A 235 23.80 23.30 19.40
CA ARG A 235 23.78 24.76 19.44
C ARG A 235 22.87 25.32 20.54
N THR A 236 21.82 24.59 20.91
CA THR A 236 20.79 25.04 21.86
C THR A 236 21.18 24.69 23.29
N THR A 237 21.62 23.45 23.53
CA THR A 237 21.94 22.98 24.88
C THR A 237 23.41 23.12 25.26
N GLY A 238 24.30 23.25 24.28
CA GLY A 238 25.75 23.25 24.48
C GLY A 238 26.34 21.87 24.79
N GLU A 239 25.53 20.81 24.75
CA GLU A 239 25.98 19.45 25.02
C GLU A 239 26.86 18.93 23.87
N VAL A 240 28.02 18.36 24.22
CA VAL A 240 28.91 17.71 23.26
C VAL A 240 28.35 16.34 22.87
N PHE A 241 28.22 16.10 21.57
CA PHE A 241 27.80 14.80 21.06
C PHE A 241 28.89 13.76 21.26
N ARG A 242 28.50 12.57 21.73
CA ARG A 242 29.40 11.44 21.93
C ARG A 242 29.52 10.62 20.64
N PRO A 243 30.71 10.49 20.02
CA PRO A 243 30.89 9.65 18.82
C PRO A 243 30.44 8.21 18.99
N GLU A 244 30.54 7.66 20.21
CA GLU A 244 30.19 6.28 20.56
C GLU A 244 28.72 5.94 20.23
N ASP A 245 27.82 6.92 20.36
CA ASP A 245 26.39 6.78 20.05
C ASP A 245 26.13 6.53 18.56
N TYR A 246 27.13 6.78 17.71
CA TYR A 246 27.06 6.69 16.24
C TYR A 246 27.99 5.60 15.69
N ARG A 247 28.54 4.75 16.58
CA ARG A 247 29.37 3.60 16.22
C ARG A 247 28.57 2.30 16.28
N TYR A 248 28.97 1.34 15.44
CA TYR A 248 28.47 -0.02 15.47
C TYR A 248 29.64 -0.98 15.65
N LYS A 249 29.60 -1.78 16.73
CA LYS A 249 30.67 -2.73 17.11
C LYS A 249 32.06 -2.06 17.17
N GLY A 250 32.14 -0.87 17.75
CA GLY A 250 33.40 -0.12 17.95
C GLY A 250 33.93 0.60 16.71
N ARG A 251 33.26 0.49 15.55
CA ARG A 251 33.64 1.19 14.31
C ARG A 251 32.61 2.25 13.95
N PRO A 252 33.00 3.35 13.27
CA PRO A 252 32.05 4.29 12.70
C PRO A 252 30.98 3.55 11.90
N GLN A 253 29.71 3.91 12.13
CA GLN A 253 28.64 3.23 11.43
C GLN A 253 28.77 3.47 9.92
N ALA A 254 28.92 2.39 9.15
CA ALA A 254 29.08 2.46 7.70
C ALA A 254 27.77 2.87 7.01
N VAL A 255 27.55 4.18 6.92
CA VAL A 255 26.44 4.81 6.20
C VAL A 255 26.97 5.29 4.86
N SER A 256 26.39 4.81 3.75
CA SER A 256 26.82 5.29 2.42
C SER A 256 26.35 6.71 2.14
N CYS A 257 27.07 7.45 1.29
CA CYS A 257 26.63 8.75 0.80
C CYS A 257 25.24 8.70 0.13
N SER A 258 24.90 7.60 -0.56
CA SER A 258 23.56 7.38 -1.11
C SER A 258 22.48 7.26 -0.04
N THR A 259 22.80 6.63 1.09
CA THR A 259 21.89 6.51 2.24
C THR A 259 21.64 7.88 2.87
N ILE A 260 22.70 8.67 3.08
CA ILE A 260 22.58 10.06 3.57
C ILE A 260 21.72 10.89 2.63
N ARG A 261 21.99 10.85 1.31
CA ARG A 261 21.18 11.55 0.31
C ARG A 261 19.70 11.17 0.38
N ARG A 262 19.38 9.89 0.62
CA ARG A 262 17.99 9.43 0.78
C ARG A 262 17.32 10.05 2.01
N TYR A 263 18.02 10.17 3.13
CA TYR A 263 17.49 10.84 4.33
C TYR A 263 17.32 12.35 4.11
N LEU A 264 18.26 13.00 3.45
CA LEU A 264 18.17 14.43 3.15
C LEU A 264 17.01 14.75 2.19
N LYS A 265 16.73 13.86 1.23
CA LYS A 265 15.60 13.94 0.29
C LYS A 265 14.29 13.36 0.84
N ASN A 266 14.27 12.90 2.09
CA ASN A 266 13.01 12.51 2.69
C ASN A 266 12.11 13.75 2.79
N VAL A 267 10.86 13.65 2.36
CA VAL A 267 9.92 14.79 2.31
C VAL A 267 9.85 15.54 3.64
N VAL A 268 9.83 14.85 4.77
CA VAL A 268 9.77 15.48 6.11
C VAL A 268 11.05 16.26 6.41
N ASN A 269 12.22 15.68 6.10
CA ASN A 269 13.50 16.33 6.34
C ASN A 269 13.73 17.50 5.38
N GLU A 270 13.42 17.31 4.09
CA GLU A 270 13.58 18.33 3.06
C GLU A 270 12.68 19.54 3.35
N THR A 271 11.42 19.32 3.71
CA THR A 271 10.50 20.41 4.08
C THR A 271 10.96 21.17 5.33
N ALA A 272 11.40 20.47 6.37
CA ALA A 272 11.93 21.10 7.58
C ALA A 272 13.19 21.93 7.30
N VAL A 273 14.13 21.38 6.54
CA VAL A 273 15.34 22.09 6.12
C VAL A 273 15.01 23.30 5.24
N TYR A 274 14.06 23.16 4.32
CA TYR A 274 13.68 24.24 3.40
C TYR A 274 13.07 25.41 4.16
N ALA A 275 12.20 25.14 5.13
CA ALA A 275 11.64 26.15 6.02
C ALA A 275 12.72 26.91 6.79
N ASP A 276 13.68 26.19 7.39
CA ASP A 276 14.78 26.80 8.15
C ASP A 276 15.71 27.65 7.26
N ARG A 277 16.00 27.20 6.03
CA ARG A 277 16.99 27.86 5.14
C ARG A 277 16.45 29.03 4.35
N ASN A 278 15.22 28.94 3.85
CA ASN A 278 14.65 29.92 2.92
C ASN A 278 13.56 30.80 3.59
N GLY A 279 13.26 30.51 4.86
CA GLY A 279 12.26 31.24 5.62
C GLY A 279 10.83 30.89 5.22
N GLN A 280 9.90 31.46 5.97
CA GLN A 280 8.48 31.11 5.89
C GLN A 280 7.84 31.49 4.55
N PHE A 281 8.28 32.58 3.92
CA PHE A 281 7.70 33.06 2.66
C PHE A 281 7.94 32.08 1.51
N ASP A 282 9.20 31.68 1.28
CA ASP A 282 9.57 30.76 0.20
C ASP A 282 9.02 29.36 0.46
N TYR A 283 9.04 28.91 1.73
CA TYR A 283 8.44 27.65 2.14
C TYR A 283 6.93 27.62 1.86
N ALA A 284 6.20 28.65 2.31
CA ALA A 284 4.77 28.73 2.11
C ALA A 284 4.43 28.75 0.62
N ASN A 285 5.22 29.40 -0.22
CA ASN A 285 4.96 29.47 -1.66
C ASN A 285 5.31 28.19 -2.42
N SER A 286 6.42 27.54 -2.10
CA SER A 286 6.97 26.46 -2.91
C SER A 286 6.62 25.06 -2.39
N GLN A 287 6.57 24.88 -1.07
CA GLN A 287 6.49 23.55 -0.43
C GLN A 287 5.12 23.30 0.22
N ARG A 288 4.45 24.35 0.72
CA ARG A 288 3.16 24.18 1.38
C ARG A 288 2.08 23.81 0.35
N PRO A 289 1.29 22.74 0.60
CA PRO A 289 0.13 22.43 -0.23
C PRO A 289 -0.78 23.64 -0.39
N LYS A 290 -1.23 23.87 -1.62
CA LYS A 290 -2.08 25.01 -1.98
C LYS A 290 -3.54 24.59 -2.02
N HIS A 291 -4.44 25.50 -1.67
CA HIS A 291 -5.86 25.27 -1.80
C HIS A 291 -6.25 25.08 -3.26
N VAL A 292 -7.05 24.07 -3.53
CA VAL A 292 -7.71 23.92 -4.84
C VAL A 292 -8.75 25.04 -4.94
N ARG A 293 -8.64 25.86 -5.98
CA ARG A 293 -9.54 26.98 -6.25
C ARG A 293 -10.59 26.52 -7.25
N HIS A 294 -11.86 26.64 -6.89
CA HIS A 294 -12.95 26.44 -7.85
C HIS A 294 -13.25 27.74 -8.57
N ASN A 295 -13.43 27.64 -9.89
CA ASN A 295 -13.87 28.77 -10.70
C ASN A 295 -15.40 28.90 -10.65
N GLY A 296 -15.92 30.12 -10.79
CA GLY A 296 -17.34 30.34 -11.03
C GLY A 296 -17.77 29.83 -12.41
N ARG A 297 -19.08 29.66 -12.61
CA ARG A 297 -19.64 29.19 -13.90
C ARG A 297 -20.01 30.34 -14.84
N PHE A 298 -20.48 31.45 -14.31
CA PHE A 298 -20.95 32.60 -15.09
C PHE A 298 -20.24 33.88 -14.65
N ALA A 299 -20.24 34.90 -15.51
CA ALA A 299 -19.78 36.23 -15.11
C ALA A 299 -20.52 36.69 -13.83
N LEU A 300 -19.80 37.36 -12.93
CA LEU A 300 -20.29 37.81 -11.62
C LEU A 300 -20.66 36.67 -10.65
N SER A 301 -20.45 35.40 -11.01
CA SER A 301 -20.56 34.31 -10.04
C SER A 301 -19.53 34.45 -8.92
N LYS A 302 -18.39 35.09 -9.19
CA LYS A 302 -17.33 35.31 -8.22
C LYS A 302 -16.51 36.54 -8.55
N ILE A 303 -16.45 37.49 -7.63
CA ILE A 303 -15.49 38.59 -7.67
C ILE A 303 -14.39 38.35 -6.63
N SER A 304 -13.17 38.79 -6.95
CA SER A 304 -12.04 38.73 -6.03
C SER A 304 -11.41 40.12 -5.93
N MET A 305 -11.13 40.55 -4.70
CA MET A 305 -10.52 41.85 -4.44
C MET A 305 -9.18 41.73 -3.73
N ASP A 306 -8.25 42.61 -4.11
CA ASP A 306 -6.90 42.64 -3.59
C ASP A 306 -6.22 43.98 -3.85
N ASP A 307 -5.17 44.28 -3.10
CA ASP A 307 -4.35 45.46 -3.36
C ASP A 307 -3.16 45.16 -4.28
N ALA A 308 -2.71 46.18 -5.00
CA ALA A 308 -1.46 46.14 -5.73
C ALA A 308 -0.74 47.49 -5.62
N VAL A 309 0.55 47.45 -5.36
CA VAL A 309 1.41 48.63 -5.41
C VAL A 309 1.84 48.88 -6.85
N LEU A 310 1.69 50.12 -7.32
CA LEU A 310 2.17 50.56 -8.63
C LEU A 310 3.71 50.59 -8.64
N SER A 311 4.29 50.28 -9.80
CA SER A 311 5.74 50.31 -10.00
C SER A 311 6.36 51.70 -9.88
N ARG A 312 5.56 52.76 -10.07
CA ARG A 312 6.01 54.14 -9.99
C ARG A 312 5.64 54.76 -8.64
N LYS A 313 6.65 55.33 -7.98
CA LYS A 313 6.51 56.07 -6.73
C LYS A 313 6.09 57.51 -7.02
N SER A 314 5.10 58.02 -6.29
CA SER A 314 4.75 59.43 -6.24
C SER A 314 5.76 60.20 -5.40
N THR A 315 5.82 61.54 -5.54
CA THR A 315 6.58 62.42 -4.64
C THR A 315 6.14 62.28 -3.17
N ARG A 316 4.89 61.83 -2.94
CA ARG A 316 4.32 61.62 -1.61
C ARG A 316 4.48 60.20 -1.07
N GLY A 317 4.95 59.24 -1.87
CA GLY A 317 5.08 57.84 -1.45
C GLY A 317 4.72 56.83 -2.54
N TRP A 318 4.70 55.55 -2.17
CA TRP A 318 4.23 54.50 -3.07
C TRP A 318 2.73 54.65 -3.32
N VAL A 319 2.29 54.50 -4.58
CA VAL A 319 0.87 54.53 -4.91
C VAL A 319 0.35 53.10 -4.91
N ALA A 320 -0.64 52.82 -4.07
CA ALA A 320 -1.34 51.55 -4.06
C ALA A 320 -2.72 51.72 -4.71
N LYS A 321 -3.23 50.63 -5.28
CA LYS A 321 -4.59 50.55 -5.77
C LYS A 321 -5.29 49.33 -5.20
N TYR A 322 -6.55 49.47 -4.86
CA TYR A 322 -7.42 48.38 -4.45
C TYR A 322 -8.30 47.98 -5.63
N LEU A 323 -8.21 46.71 -6.02
CA LEU A 323 -8.75 46.20 -7.27
C LEU A 323 -9.89 45.23 -6.97
N CYS A 324 -10.88 45.21 -7.86
CA CYS A 324 -11.90 44.17 -7.91
C CYS A 324 -11.94 43.57 -9.31
N VAL A 325 -11.96 42.24 -9.39
CA VAL A 325 -11.99 41.52 -10.66
C VAL A 325 -13.07 40.47 -10.63
N ASP A 326 -13.91 40.42 -11.65
CA ASP A 326 -14.74 39.26 -11.91
C ASP A 326 -13.86 38.10 -12.36
N VAL A 327 -13.85 37.04 -11.56
CA VAL A 327 -12.95 35.89 -11.72
C VAL A 327 -13.24 35.12 -13.01
N VAL A 328 -14.49 35.11 -13.46
CA VAL A 328 -14.92 34.31 -14.61
C VAL A 328 -14.69 35.05 -15.92
N SER A 329 -15.15 36.30 -16.05
CA SER A 329 -14.96 37.10 -17.27
C SER A 329 -13.58 37.75 -17.38
N GLY A 330 -12.89 37.96 -16.26
CA GLY A 330 -11.66 38.76 -16.20
C GLY A 330 -11.90 40.26 -16.26
N TYR A 331 -13.15 40.73 -16.14
CA TYR A 331 -13.48 42.15 -16.11
C TYR A 331 -12.93 42.81 -14.83
N TRP A 332 -12.28 43.97 -15.00
CA TRP A 332 -11.75 44.76 -13.90
C TRP A 332 -12.67 45.94 -13.66
N PHE A 333 -13.21 46.02 -12.44
CA PHE A 333 -13.96 47.19 -11.99
C PHE A 333 -13.00 48.34 -11.73
N ARG A 334 -13.53 49.57 -11.74
CA ARG A 334 -12.74 50.77 -11.41
C ARG A 334 -12.08 50.65 -10.03
N PRO A 335 -10.73 50.71 -9.97
CA PRO A 335 -10.02 50.61 -8.71
C PRO A 335 -10.10 51.90 -7.89
N ALA A 336 -9.91 51.77 -6.59
CA ALA A 336 -9.62 52.90 -5.69
C ALA A 336 -8.11 53.08 -5.56
N TYR A 337 -7.65 54.32 -5.44
CA TYR A 337 -6.22 54.65 -5.35
C TYR A 337 -5.89 55.33 -4.02
N THR A 338 -4.71 55.03 -3.48
CA THR A 338 -4.18 55.72 -2.30
C THR A 338 -2.66 55.86 -2.38
N VAL A 339 -2.11 56.79 -1.60
CA VAL A 339 -0.67 56.91 -1.38
C VAL A 339 -0.33 56.28 -0.03
N GLY A 340 0.55 55.28 -0.05
CA GLY A 340 0.87 54.46 1.11
C GLY A 340 0.08 53.16 1.15
N THR A 341 -0.11 52.62 2.35
CA THR A 341 -0.82 51.35 2.57
C THR A 341 -2.33 51.56 2.42
N PRO A 342 -3.06 50.67 1.72
CA PRO A 342 -4.51 50.67 1.67
C PRO A 342 -5.16 50.72 3.06
N THR A 343 -6.18 51.56 3.21
CA THR A 343 -6.99 51.68 4.42
C THR A 343 -8.39 51.13 4.19
N LEU A 344 -9.18 51.01 5.27
CA LEU A 344 -10.60 50.66 5.17
C LEU A 344 -11.36 51.61 4.23
N ASP A 345 -11.04 52.91 4.24
CA ASP A 345 -11.67 53.88 3.35
C ASP A 345 -11.40 53.58 1.87
N THR A 346 -10.18 53.17 1.53
CA THR A 346 -9.81 52.74 0.17
C THR A 346 -10.62 51.50 -0.25
N VAL A 347 -10.84 50.57 0.68
CA VAL A 347 -11.69 49.38 0.44
C VAL A 347 -13.14 49.77 0.21
N MET A 348 -13.70 50.65 1.04
CA MET A 348 -15.08 51.14 0.90
C MET A 348 -15.29 51.90 -0.41
N GLU A 349 -14.30 52.70 -0.84
CA GLU A 349 -14.31 53.36 -2.15
C GLU A 349 -14.31 52.35 -3.29
N ALA A 350 -13.51 51.27 -3.19
CA ALA A 350 -13.49 50.22 -4.21
C ALA A 350 -14.85 49.49 -4.31
N PHE A 351 -15.51 49.20 -3.19
CA PHE A 351 -16.88 48.64 -3.21
C PHE A 351 -17.88 49.60 -3.82
N ARG A 352 -17.82 50.90 -3.45
CA ARG A 352 -18.67 51.93 -4.05
C ARG A 352 -18.52 51.94 -5.58
N ASN A 353 -17.29 51.91 -6.08
CA ASN A 353 -17.02 51.86 -7.52
C ASN A 353 -17.64 50.63 -8.18
N VAL A 354 -17.50 49.44 -7.57
CA VAL A 354 -18.14 48.21 -8.05
C VAL A 354 -19.66 48.37 -8.13
N PHE A 355 -20.32 48.83 -7.08
CA PHE A 355 -21.78 48.95 -7.05
C PHE A 355 -22.32 50.02 -8.01
N CYS A 356 -21.63 51.16 -8.13
CA CYS A 356 -21.98 52.16 -9.12
C CYS A 356 -21.88 51.59 -10.54
N GLU A 357 -20.78 50.90 -10.86
CA GLU A 357 -20.60 50.30 -12.19
C GLU A 357 -21.61 49.21 -12.51
N LEU A 358 -21.94 48.34 -11.54
CA LEU A 358 -22.98 47.34 -11.71
C LEU A 358 -24.33 48.00 -12.01
N THR A 359 -24.66 49.09 -11.30
CA THR A 359 -25.90 49.84 -11.52
C THR A 359 -25.91 50.52 -12.88
N GLU A 360 -24.82 51.20 -13.26
CA GLU A 360 -24.65 51.87 -14.55
C GLU A 360 -24.77 50.89 -15.73
N LEU A 361 -24.24 49.68 -15.57
CA LEU A 361 -24.25 48.64 -16.61
C LEU A 361 -25.51 47.75 -16.58
N GLY A 362 -26.41 47.94 -15.62
CA GLY A 362 -27.58 47.08 -15.44
C GLY A 362 -27.25 45.63 -15.10
N LEU A 363 -26.13 45.40 -14.40
CA LEU A 363 -25.63 44.09 -14.03
C LEU A 363 -26.12 43.66 -12.65
N PRO A 364 -26.32 42.34 -12.41
CA PRO A 364 -26.74 41.83 -11.12
C PRO A 364 -25.63 41.93 -10.07
N MET A 365 -26.03 41.83 -8.79
CA MET A 365 -25.10 41.68 -7.69
C MET A 365 -24.26 40.39 -7.84
N PRO A 366 -22.93 40.42 -7.62
CA PRO A 366 -22.12 39.22 -7.63
C PRO A 366 -22.51 38.24 -6.53
N ALA A 367 -22.39 36.94 -6.81
CA ALA A 367 -22.80 35.90 -5.85
C ALA A 367 -21.74 35.64 -4.76
N GLU A 368 -20.49 35.42 -5.16
CA GLU A 368 -19.36 35.17 -4.23
C GLU A 368 -18.38 36.35 -4.21
N LEU A 369 -18.00 36.77 -3.00
CA LEU A 369 -16.91 37.71 -2.73
C LEU A 369 -15.72 36.95 -2.12
N GLU A 370 -14.54 37.05 -2.73
CA GLU A 370 -13.29 36.47 -2.22
C GLU A 370 -12.27 37.57 -1.88
N VAL A 371 -11.91 37.70 -0.60
CA VAL A 371 -11.11 38.82 -0.07
C VAL A 371 -10.11 38.38 1.00
N GLU A 372 -9.12 39.22 1.33
CA GLU A 372 -8.20 38.95 2.44
C GLU A 372 -8.84 39.24 3.79
N HIS A 373 -8.48 38.43 4.79
CA HIS A 373 -9.04 38.55 6.13
C HIS A 373 -8.70 39.89 6.82
N HIS A 374 -7.49 40.43 6.62
CA HIS A 374 -6.94 41.45 7.51
C HIS A 374 -7.64 42.83 7.43
N LEU A 375 -8.10 43.26 6.26
CA LEU A 375 -8.82 44.54 6.06
C LEU A 375 -10.34 44.40 6.02
N MET A 376 -10.87 43.21 5.71
CA MET A 376 -12.29 43.02 5.37
C MET A 376 -13.12 42.36 6.46
N GLN A 377 -12.49 41.73 7.46
CA GLN A 377 -13.20 41.01 8.53
C GLN A 377 -14.14 41.89 9.36
N ASN A 378 -13.87 43.20 9.44
CA ASN A 378 -14.63 44.16 10.25
C ASN A 378 -15.74 44.87 9.45
N ILE A 379 -16.05 44.39 8.24
CA ILE A 379 -17.10 44.96 7.40
C ILE A 379 -18.36 44.11 7.55
N ASP A 380 -19.23 44.53 8.47
CA ASP A 380 -20.37 43.73 8.93
C ASP A 380 -21.42 43.45 7.85
N TRP A 381 -21.53 44.32 6.84
CA TRP A 381 -22.55 44.20 5.79
C TRP A 381 -22.18 43.22 4.66
N LEU A 382 -20.94 42.72 4.60
CA LEU A 382 -20.52 41.81 3.51
C LEU A 382 -21.39 40.55 3.41
N PRO A 383 -21.72 39.84 4.52
CA PRO A 383 -22.56 38.64 4.46
C PRO A 383 -24.03 38.95 4.14
N GLU A 384 -24.46 40.20 4.30
CA GLU A 384 -25.81 40.64 3.92
C GLU A 384 -25.88 40.96 2.42
N ALA A 385 -24.81 41.52 1.86
CA ALA A 385 -24.75 41.93 0.46
C ALA A 385 -24.43 40.77 -0.51
N PHE A 386 -23.58 39.83 -0.10
CA PHE A 386 -23.15 38.71 -0.94
C PHE A 386 -23.70 37.39 -0.43
N GLN A 387 -24.12 36.50 -1.34
CA GLN A 387 -24.61 35.18 -0.97
C GLN A 387 -23.50 34.33 -0.31
N PHE A 388 -22.26 34.49 -0.77
CA PHE A 388 -21.10 33.80 -0.23
C PHE A 388 -19.95 34.79 -0.03
N VAL A 389 -19.40 34.83 1.19
CA VAL A 389 -18.19 35.59 1.50
C VAL A 389 -17.10 34.62 1.91
N ARG A 390 -15.97 34.66 1.20
CA ARG A 390 -14.79 33.87 1.51
C ARG A 390 -13.66 34.79 1.96
N PHE A 391 -13.32 34.70 3.24
CA PHE A 391 -12.10 35.30 3.78
C PHE A 391 -10.92 34.35 3.59
N CYS A 392 -9.99 34.73 2.72
CA CYS A 392 -8.78 33.97 2.45
C CYS A 392 -7.75 34.13 3.59
N SER A 393 -7.20 33.00 4.04
CA SER A 393 -6.19 32.95 5.11
C SER A 393 -4.76 33.16 4.61
N SER A 394 -4.54 32.95 3.31
CA SER A 394 -3.25 33.20 2.65
C SER A 394 -3.43 33.86 1.29
N PRO A 395 -2.43 34.64 0.82
CA PRO A 395 -2.48 35.26 -0.51
C PRO A 395 -2.73 34.23 -1.63
N THR A 396 -2.14 33.04 -1.48
CA THR A 396 -2.26 31.96 -2.48
C THR A 396 -3.60 31.24 -2.51
N GLU A 397 -4.58 31.64 -1.71
CA GLU A 397 -5.96 31.19 -1.89
C GLU A 397 -6.72 32.05 -2.90
N LYS A 398 -6.38 33.34 -2.98
CA LYS A 398 -7.10 34.32 -3.77
C LYS A 398 -6.89 34.16 -5.26
N ARG A 399 -7.93 34.43 -6.03
CA ARG A 399 -7.89 34.43 -7.48
C ARG A 399 -7.44 35.77 -8.05
N ALA A 400 -7.67 36.88 -7.35
CA ALA A 400 -7.15 38.19 -7.73
C ALA A 400 -5.63 38.16 -8.00
N GLU A 401 -4.84 37.44 -7.20
CA GLU A 401 -3.38 37.29 -7.40
C GLU A 401 -3.03 36.77 -8.81
N HIS A 402 -3.83 35.85 -9.37
CA HIS A 402 -3.61 35.33 -10.72
C HIS A 402 -3.86 36.40 -11.79
N ASN A 403 -4.94 37.16 -11.63
CA ASN A 403 -5.30 38.23 -12.56
C ASN A 403 -4.32 39.41 -12.45
N ILE A 404 -3.90 39.78 -11.24
CA ILE A 404 -2.86 40.79 -11.00
C ILE A 404 -1.54 40.33 -11.62
N ARG A 405 -1.16 39.06 -11.46
CA ARG A 405 0.04 38.50 -12.09
C ARG A 405 -0.05 38.55 -13.62
N SER A 406 -1.20 38.20 -14.19
CA SER A 406 -1.47 38.32 -15.63
C SER A 406 -1.32 39.77 -16.11
N LEU A 407 -1.92 40.73 -15.39
CA LEU A 407 -1.80 42.16 -15.68
C LEU A 407 -0.35 42.64 -15.62
N LYS A 408 0.36 42.29 -14.54
CA LYS A 408 1.75 42.70 -14.27
C LYS A 408 2.71 42.18 -15.33
N TRP A 409 2.68 40.88 -15.61
CA TRP A 409 3.64 40.24 -16.53
C TRP A 409 3.20 40.27 -18.01
N GLY A 410 1.92 40.54 -18.26
CA GLY A 410 1.37 40.75 -19.59
C GLY A 410 1.42 42.21 -19.99
N THR A 411 0.35 42.94 -19.67
CA THR A 411 0.12 44.30 -20.19
C THR A 411 1.06 45.34 -19.58
N SER A 412 1.23 45.35 -18.26
CA SER A 412 2.07 46.36 -17.58
C SER A 412 3.52 46.27 -18.05
N LYS A 413 4.13 45.07 -18.02
CA LYS A 413 5.50 44.87 -18.49
C LYS A 413 5.70 45.28 -19.94
N LYS A 414 4.75 44.96 -20.83
CA LYS A 414 4.80 45.36 -22.25
C LYS A 414 4.71 46.87 -22.45
N GLN A 415 4.03 47.57 -21.53
CA GLN A 415 3.85 49.03 -21.57
C GLN A 415 4.87 49.81 -20.74
N GLY A 416 5.94 49.16 -20.25
CA GLY A 416 6.98 49.81 -19.44
C GLY A 416 6.51 50.22 -18.04
N HIS A 417 5.54 49.48 -17.50
CA HIS A 417 5.02 49.61 -16.14
C HIS A 417 5.36 48.41 -15.28
#